data_AF-A0AAE8ZXU1-F1
#
_entry.id   AF-A0AAE8ZXU1-F1
#
_cell.length_a   1.000
_cell.length_b   1.000
_cell.length_c   1.000
_cell.angle_alpha   90.00
_cell.angle_beta   90.00
_cell.angle_gamma   90.00
#
_symmetry.space_group_name_H-M   'P 1'
#
loop_
_entity.id
_entity.type
_entity.pdbx_description
1 polymer ?
#
loop_
_entity_poly.entity_id
_entity_poly.type
_entity_poly.pdbx_seq_one_letter_code
_entity_poly.pdbx_strand_id
1 'polypeptide(L)'
;MAIETSYLHMRMPPLFVTGILINISALLFSAISTIIFSYFLLSIFCFKTVKKVESLDLFYCHFFYDALFSFTTLLNMIIMLLSQTEAVQFFIDNRNFAFFIVYPVYLTGSMRAIIVLLVEVDRAVANRLALIDIFVIVVFDINPSFVMSFYPNFWEPMGPINSFFKTMGLTVEAFLIRRNLKRQNSKQISNSVVQVA
;
A
#
# COMPACT_ATOMS: atom_id res chain seq x y z
N MET A 1 -1.65 -50.48 5.60
CA MET A 1 -2.88 -49.68 5.53
C MET A 1 -3.21 -49.06 6.91
N ALA A 2 -2.24 -48.38 7.53
CA ALA A 2 -2.42 -47.73 8.83
C ALA A 2 -1.53 -46.47 9.01
N ILE A 3 -0.81 -46.07 7.96
CA ILE A 3 0.16 -44.96 8.00
C ILE A 3 -0.42 -43.70 7.30
N GLU A 4 -1.37 -43.85 6.37
CA GLU A 4 -1.97 -42.71 5.65
C GLU A 4 -3.02 -41.92 6.47
N THR A 5 -3.63 -42.51 7.50
CA THR A 5 -4.66 -41.82 8.30
C THR A 5 -4.10 -40.94 9.41
N SER A 6 -2.79 -40.97 9.66
CA SER A 6 -2.14 -40.18 10.73
C SER A 6 -1.68 -38.79 10.28
N TYR A 7 -1.58 -38.54 8.97
CA TYR A 7 -1.18 -37.24 8.41
C TYR A 7 -2.36 -36.27 8.24
N LEU A 8 -3.59 -36.78 8.21
CA LEU A 8 -4.79 -35.94 8.08
C LEU A 8 -5.16 -35.17 9.38
N HIS A 9 -4.53 -35.54 10.50
CA HIS A 9 -4.88 -35.02 11.83
C HIS A 9 -3.76 -34.20 12.51
N MET A 10 -2.64 -33.95 11.82
CA MET A 10 -1.67 -32.94 12.27
C MET A 10 -2.23 -31.54 11.96
N ARG A 11 -3.07 -31.11 12.89
CA ARG A 11 -3.33 -29.72 13.30
C ARG A 11 -2.37 -28.75 12.58
N MET A 12 -2.89 -28.06 11.56
CA MET A 12 -2.15 -27.01 10.86
C MET A 12 -1.44 -26.12 11.90
N PRO A 13 -0.12 -25.89 11.78
CA PRO A 13 0.59 -25.09 12.76
C PRO A 13 -0.10 -23.72 12.86
N PRO A 14 -0.26 -23.15 14.08
CA PRO A 14 -1.00 -21.90 14.27
C PRO A 14 -0.47 -20.75 13.39
N LEU A 15 0.82 -20.78 13.04
CA LEU A 15 1.49 -19.86 12.11
C LEU A 15 0.91 -19.83 10.69
N PHE A 16 0.43 -20.97 10.17
CA PHE A 16 -0.11 -21.05 8.80
C PHE A 16 -1.50 -20.41 8.70
N VAL A 17 -2.38 -20.71 9.66
CA VAL A 17 -3.74 -20.14 9.71
C VAL A 17 -3.69 -18.62 9.96
N THR A 18 -2.81 -18.17 10.86
CA THR A 18 -2.62 -16.73 11.09
C THR A 18 -2.06 -16.00 9.87
N GLY A 19 -1.13 -16.62 9.14
CA GLY A 19 -0.55 -16.04 7.92
C GLY A 19 -1.60 -15.85 6.82
N ILE A 20 -2.47 -16.84 6.62
CA ILE A 20 -3.57 -16.76 5.65
C ILE A 20 -4.56 -15.64 6.02
N LEU A 21 -4.95 -15.53 7.29
CA LEU A 21 -5.87 -14.47 7.75
C LEU A 21 -5.27 -13.07 7.53
N ILE A 22 -3.99 -12.88 7.88
CA ILE A 22 -3.29 -11.61 7.68
C ILE A 22 -3.23 -11.29 6.18
N ASN A 23 -2.89 -12.25 5.34
CA ASN A 23 -2.79 -12.06 3.89
C ASN A 23 -4.16 -11.70 3.27
N ILE A 24 -5.25 -12.38 3.65
CA ILE A 24 -6.61 -12.05 3.19
C ILE A 24 -6.99 -10.62 3.61
N SER A 25 -6.69 -10.24 4.86
CA SER A 25 -6.98 -8.89 5.33
C SER A 25 -6.16 -7.82 4.57
N ALA A 26 -4.88 -8.07 4.32
CA ALA A 26 -4.01 -7.20 3.54
C ALA A 26 -4.48 -7.08 2.08
N LEU A 27 -4.95 -8.18 1.48
CA LEU A 27 -5.54 -8.20 0.15
C LEU A 27 -6.77 -7.29 0.06
N LEU A 28 -7.67 -7.36 1.05
CA LEU A 28 -8.85 -6.50 1.11
C LEU A 28 -8.46 -5.02 1.24
N PHE A 29 -7.53 -4.68 2.13
CA PHE A 29 -7.05 -3.30 2.27
C PHE A 29 -6.38 -2.79 0.99
N SER A 30 -5.52 -3.60 0.36
CA SER A 30 -4.87 -3.23 -0.89
C SER A 30 -5.85 -3.01 -2.04
N ALA A 31 -6.93 -3.83 -2.11
CA ALA A 31 -7.99 -3.67 -3.09
C ALA A 31 -8.77 -2.37 -2.88
N ILE A 32 -9.17 -2.08 -1.64
CA ILE A 32 -9.86 -0.84 -1.29
C ILE A 32 -9.00 0.38 -1.63
N SER A 33 -7.72 0.38 -1.23
CA SER A 33 -6.78 1.47 -1.54
C SER A 33 -6.65 1.69 -3.04
N THR A 34 -6.48 0.62 -3.81
CA THR A 34 -6.36 0.72 -5.29
C THR A 34 -7.61 1.33 -5.90
N ILE A 35 -8.81 0.89 -5.48
CA ILE A 35 -10.07 1.46 -5.98
C ILE A 35 -10.18 2.95 -5.64
N ILE A 36 -9.84 3.37 -4.42
CA ILE A 36 -9.94 4.78 -4.01
C ILE A 36 -8.94 5.65 -4.79
N PHE A 37 -7.68 5.24 -4.89
CA PHE A 37 -6.66 6.02 -5.60
C PHE A 37 -6.92 6.07 -7.10
N SER A 38 -7.32 4.97 -7.74
CA SER A 38 -7.71 4.96 -9.15
C SER A 38 -8.94 5.83 -9.42
N TYR A 39 -9.97 5.77 -8.57
CA TYR A 39 -11.13 6.66 -8.66
C TYR A 39 -10.71 8.13 -8.53
N PHE A 40 -9.80 8.42 -7.61
CA PHE A 40 -9.34 9.78 -7.37
C PHE A 40 -8.56 10.35 -8.56
N LEU A 41 -7.60 9.59 -9.11
CA LEU A 41 -6.88 9.98 -10.34
C LEU A 41 -7.85 10.21 -11.50
N LEU A 42 -8.82 9.32 -11.69
CA LEU A 42 -9.83 9.44 -12.74
C LEU A 42 -10.68 10.71 -12.57
N SER A 43 -11.03 11.05 -11.32
CA SER A 43 -11.81 12.25 -11.00
C SER A 43 -11.07 13.57 -11.28
N ILE A 44 -9.74 13.59 -11.12
CA ILE A 44 -8.91 14.77 -11.38
C ILE A 44 -8.60 14.91 -12.88
N PHE A 45 -8.10 13.85 -13.51
CA PHE A 45 -7.58 13.92 -14.88
C PHE A 45 -8.66 13.77 -15.96
N CYS A 46 -9.56 12.79 -15.81
CA CYS A 46 -10.56 12.49 -16.84
C CYS A 46 -11.84 13.30 -16.66
N PHE A 47 -12.37 13.38 -15.44
CA PHE A 47 -13.64 14.09 -15.18
C PHE A 47 -13.47 15.60 -14.96
N LYS A 48 -12.24 16.11 -14.91
CA LYS A 48 -11.88 17.54 -14.69
C LYS A 48 -12.70 18.21 -13.58
N THR A 49 -13.10 17.45 -12.56
CA THR A 49 -14.04 17.93 -11.53
C THR A 49 -13.35 18.90 -10.54
N VAL A 50 -12.01 18.96 -10.54
CA VAL A 50 -11.20 19.85 -9.70
C VAL A 50 -10.23 20.63 -10.59
N LYS A 51 -10.14 21.95 -10.44
CA LYS A 51 -9.17 22.80 -11.16
C LYS A 51 -7.74 22.38 -10.77
N LYS A 52 -6.93 21.96 -11.73
CA LYS A 52 -5.50 21.67 -11.53
C LYS A 52 -4.81 22.94 -11.05
N VAL A 53 -4.17 22.90 -9.88
CA VAL A 53 -3.35 24.01 -9.38
C VAL A 53 -1.89 23.66 -9.68
N GLU A 54 -1.24 24.50 -10.48
CA GLU A 54 0.11 24.27 -11.01
C GLU A 54 1.19 24.18 -9.91
N SER A 55 0.96 24.82 -8.76
CA SER A 55 1.88 24.76 -7.60
C SER A 55 1.84 23.44 -6.81
N LEU A 56 1.05 22.45 -7.23
CA LEU A 56 0.88 21.16 -6.53
C LEU A 56 1.24 19.94 -7.40
N ASP A 57 2.03 20.12 -8.47
CA ASP A 57 2.41 19.05 -9.40
C ASP A 57 3.10 17.86 -8.72
N LEU A 58 3.93 18.10 -7.70
CA LEU A 58 4.58 17.04 -6.92
C LEU A 58 3.58 16.20 -6.12
N PHE A 59 2.51 16.83 -5.63
CA PHE A 59 1.44 16.17 -4.89
C PHE A 59 0.62 15.24 -5.80
N TYR A 60 0.35 15.64 -7.05
CA TYR A 60 -0.31 14.78 -8.03
C TYR A 60 0.57 13.58 -8.44
N CYS A 61 1.88 13.79 -8.58
CA CYS A 61 2.84 12.71 -8.83
C CYS A 61 2.85 11.68 -7.69
N HIS A 62 2.83 12.14 -6.44
CA HIS A 62 2.70 11.28 -5.26
C HIS A 62 1.46 10.39 -5.31
N PHE A 63 0.29 10.96 -5.61
CA PHE A 63 -0.95 10.17 -5.76
C PHE A 63 -0.90 9.13 -6.87
N PHE A 64 -0.29 9.47 -7.99
CA PHE A 64 -0.12 8.52 -9.09
C PHE A 64 0.74 7.34 -8.66
N TYR A 65 1.84 7.61 -7.95
CA TYR A 65 2.71 6.57 -7.41
C TYR A 65 2.04 5.73 -6.32
N ASP A 66 1.23 6.32 -5.44
CA ASP A 66 0.46 5.56 -4.44
C ASP A 66 -0.54 4.60 -5.09
N ALA A 67 -1.17 4.99 -6.21
CA ALA A 67 -2.03 4.10 -6.98
C ALA A 67 -1.26 2.91 -7.61
N LEU A 68 -0.08 3.18 -8.18
CA LEU A 68 0.79 2.14 -8.75
C LEU A 68 1.31 1.19 -7.65
N PHE A 69 1.69 1.73 -6.50
CA PHE A 69 2.17 0.95 -5.37
C PHE A 69 1.07 0.07 -4.77
N SER A 70 -0.15 0.60 -4.61
CA SER A 70 -1.28 -0.20 -4.10
C SER A 70 -1.68 -1.32 -5.07
N PHE A 71 -1.59 -1.08 -6.38
CA PHE A 71 -1.86 -2.09 -7.40
C PHE A 71 -0.81 -3.20 -7.42
N THR A 72 0.48 -2.84 -7.39
CA THR A 72 1.57 -3.84 -7.34
C THR A 72 1.52 -4.65 -6.05
N THR A 73 1.21 -4.02 -4.91
CA THR A 73 1.02 -4.72 -3.62
C THR A 73 -0.16 -5.68 -3.65
N LEU A 74 -1.24 -5.34 -4.36
CA LEU A 74 -2.38 -6.24 -4.56
C LEU A 74 -1.97 -7.51 -5.33
N LEU A 75 -1.20 -7.37 -6.41
CA LEU A 75 -0.69 -8.51 -7.17
C LEU A 75 0.23 -9.40 -6.30
N ASN A 76 1.06 -8.77 -5.45
CA ASN A 76 1.94 -9.49 -4.52
C ASN A 76 1.13 -10.33 -3.51
N MET A 77 0.06 -9.76 -2.94
CA MET A 77 -0.82 -10.46 -1.99
C MET A 77 -1.54 -11.64 -2.62
N ILE A 78 -1.98 -11.50 -3.87
CA ILE A 78 -2.59 -12.60 -4.64
C ILE A 78 -1.59 -13.75 -4.80
N ILE A 79 -0.33 -13.46 -5.16
CA ILE A 79 0.71 -14.49 -5.30
C ILE A 79 1.07 -15.13 -3.97
N MET A 80 1.20 -14.33 -2.92
CA MET A 80 1.42 -14.86 -1.57
C MET A 80 0.29 -15.79 -1.13
N LEU A 81 -0.95 -15.53 -1.54
CA LEU A 81 -2.09 -16.40 -1.25
C LEU A 81 -2.06 -17.68 -2.11
N LEU A 82 -1.76 -17.56 -3.41
CA LEU A 82 -1.61 -18.70 -4.32
C LEU A 82 -0.46 -19.63 -3.90
N SER A 83 0.64 -19.08 -3.38
CA SER A 83 1.80 -19.81 -2.86
C SER A 83 1.48 -20.68 -1.63
N GLN A 84 0.35 -20.44 -0.95
CA GLN A 84 -0.14 -21.29 0.14
C GLN A 84 -1.02 -22.45 -0.35
N THR A 85 -1.29 -22.54 -1.67
CA THR A 85 -2.08 -23.60 -2.30
C THR A 85 -1.20 -24.50 -3.16
N GLU A 86 -1.78 -25.51 -3.81
CA GLU A 86 -1.03 -26.40 -4.73
C GLU A 86 -0.39 -25.66 -5.92
N ALA A 87 -0.80 -24.42 -6.19
CA ALA A 87 -0.17 -23.55 -7.18
C ALA A 87 1.29 -23.19 -6.83
N VAL A 88 1.77 -23.45 -5.60
CA VAL A 88 3.17 -23.24 -5.22
C VAL A 88 4.15 -23.92 -6.17
N GLN A 89 3.85 -25.12 -6.66
CA GLN A 89 4.76 -25.84 -7.56
C GLN A 89 4.90 -25.17 -8.92
N PHE A 90 3.82 -24.55 -9.43
CA PHE A 90 3.91 -23.74 -10.64
C PHE A 90 4.89 -22.57 -10.48
N PHE A 91 4.95 -21.94 -9.30
CA PHE A 91 5.89 -20.85 -9.01
C PHE A 91 7.33 -21.32 -8.79
N ILE A 92 7.52 -22.54 -8.26
CA ILE A 92 8.86 -23.15 -8.16
C ILE A 92 9.39 -23.46 -9.56
N ASP A 93 8.55 -24.06 -10.41
CA ASP A 93 8.90 -24.41 -11.79
C ASP A 93 9.12 -23.17 -12.66
N ASN A 94 8.33 -22.10 -12.44
CA ASN A 94 8.43 -20.83 -13.16
C ASN A 94 8.97 -19.71 -12.26
N ARG A 95 10.10 -19.93 -11.60
CA ARG A 95 10.69 -18.99 -10.64
C ARG A 95 10.84 -17.55 -11.15
N ASN A 96 11.10 -17.38 -12.45
CA ASN A 96 11.20 -16.07 -13.09
C ASN A 96 9.88 -15.30 -13.03
N PHE A 97 8.73 -15.97 -13.11
CA PHE A 97 7.40 -15.35 -13.08
C PHE A 97 7.11 -14.70 -11.72
N ALA A 98 7.39 -15.42 -10.62
CA ALA A 98 7.27 -14.86 -9.27
C ALA A 98 8.19 -13.66 -9.07
N PHE A 99 9.43 -13.74 -9.57
CA PHE A 99 10.38 -12.63 -9.51
C PHE A 99 9.89 -11.38 -10.23
N PHE A 100 9.34 -11.51 -11.45
CA PHE A 100 8.83 -10.36 -12.21
C PHE A 100 7.68 -9.60 -11.54
N ILE A 101 6.96 -10.22 -10.62
CA ILE A 101 5.84 -9.58 -9.91
C ILE A 101 6.27 -9.07 -8.54
N VAL A 102 7.10 -9.83 -7.84
CA VAL A 102 7.61 -9.46 -6.51
C VAL A 102 8.66 -8.34 -6.59
N TYR A 103 9.53 -8.34 -7.60
CA TYR A 103 10.60 -7.35 -7.76
C TYR A 103 10.08 -5.91 -7.95
N PRO A 104 9.06 -5.65 -8.80
CA PRO A 104 8.45 -4.33 -8.90
C PRO A 104 7.92 -3.79 -7.57
N VAL A 105 7.40 -4.65 -6.68
CA VAL A 105 6.82 -4.22 -5.38
C VAL A 105 7.89 -3.64 -4.47
N TYR A 106 9.07 -4.26 -4.43
CA TYR A 106 10.20 -3.73 -3.66
C TYR A 106 10.73 -2.42 -4.24
N LEU A 107 10.79 -2.33 -5.57
CA LEU A 107 11.26 -1.13 -6.27
C LEU A 107 10.28 0.03 -6.09
N THR A 108 8.97 -0.20 -6.28
CA THR A 108 7.92 0.83 -6.11
C THR A 108 7.79 1.25 -4.65
N GLY A 109 7.96 0.34 -3.68
CA GLY A 109 7.99 0.68 -2.26
C GLY A 109 9.16 1.61 -1.90
N SER A 110 10.34 1.36 -2.46
CA SER A 110 11.53 2.21 -2.25
C SER A 110 11.35 3.59 -2.88
N MET A 111 10.82 3.64 -4.12
CA MET A 111 10.54 4.90 -4.81
C MET A 111 9.46 5.71 -4.08
N ARG A 112 8.43 5.05 -3.52
CA ARG A 112 7.38 5.70 -2.74
C ARG A 112 7.96 6.46 -1.55
N ALA A 113 8.83 5.83 -0.75
CA ALA A 113 9.46 6.47 0.40
C ALA A 113 10.22 7.76 0.02
N ILE A 114 10.92 7.74 -1.12
CA ILE A 114 11.64 8.91 -1.64
C ILE A 114 10.67 10.03 -2.04
N ILE A 115 9.59 9.68 -2.76
CA ILE A 115 8.60 10.69 -3.21
C ILE A 115 7.87 11.32 -2.03
N VAL A 116 7.46 10.52 -1.04
CA VAL A 116 6.81 11.04 0.19
C VAL A 116 7.76 11.98 0.92
N LEU A 117 9.03 11.58 1.08
CA LEU A 117 10.05 12.42 1.70
C LEU A 117 10.24 13.73 0.95
N LEU A 118 10.29 13.72 -0.39
CA LEU A 118 10.40 14.95 -1.19
C LEU A 118 9.19 15.87 -0.99
N VAL A 119 7.98 15.32 -0.98
CA VAL A 119 6.74 16.10 -0.73
C VAL A 119 6.72 16.67 0.68
N GLU A 120 7.21 15.92 1.67
CA GLU A 120 7.23 16.38 3.05
C GLU A 120 8.34 17.39 3.32
N VAL A 121 9.51 17.25 2.71
CA VAL A 121 10.59 18.25 2.80
C VAL A 121 10.12 19.59 2.22
N ASP A 122 9.42 19.56 1.08
CA ASP A 122 8.81 20.74 0.49
C ASP A 122 7.84 21.43 1.47
N ARG A 123 7.10 20.65 2.27
CA ARG A 123 6.15 21.15 3.28
C ARG A 123 6.79 21.46 4.64
N ALA A 124 7.94 20.87 4.97
CA ALA A 124 8.60 20.97 6.26
C ALA A 124 9.15 22.38 6.52
N VAL A 125 9.47 23.12 5.45
CA VAL A 125 9.87 24.53 5.52
C VAL A 125 8.77 25.40 6.17
N ALA A 126 7.50 25.00 6.05
CA ALA A 126 6.36 25.76 6.57
C ALA A 126 5.63 25.08 7.75
N ASN A 127 5.79 23.76 7.95
CA ASN A 127 4.98 22.99 8.89
C ASN A 127 5.82 22.05 9.78
N ARG A 128 5.85 22.31 11.09
CA ARG A 128 6.49 21.44 12.08
C ARG A 128 5.89 20.02 12.12
N LEU A 129 4.65 19.86 11.69
CA LEU A 129 4.00 18.55 11.61
C LEU A 129 4.66 17.65 10.54
N ALA A 130 5.16 18.24 9.44
CA ALA A 130 5.86 17.49 8.39
C ALA A 130 7.23 16.98 8.87
N LEU A 131 7.88 17.62 9.85
CA LEU A 131 9.13 17.09 10.42
C LEU A 131 8.90 15.80 11.23
N ILE A 132 7.75 15.68 11.91
CA ILE A 132 7.38 14.47 12.63
C ILE A 132 7.09 13.35 11.63
N ASP A 133 6.43 13.67 10.52
CA ASP A 133 6.10 12.72 9.46
C ASP A 133 7.37 12.17 8.78
N ILE A 134 8.35 13.05 8.47
CA ILE A 134 9.67 12.64 7.97
C ILE A 134 10.37 11.70 8.96
N PHE A 135 10.33 12.02 10.25
CA PHE A 135 10.91 11.17 11.29
C PHE A 135 10.23 9.80 11.35
N VAL A 136 8.90 9.76 11.23
CA VAL A 136 8.12 8.51 11.17
C VAL A 136 8.50 7.70 9.94
N ILE A 137 8.65 8.29 8.75
CA ILE A 137 9.08 7.58 7.53
C ILE A 137 10.47 6.97 7.70
N VAL A 138 11.43 7.73 8.25
CA VAL A 138 12.80 7.24 8.47
C VAL A 138 12.80 6.08 9.48
N VAL A 139 12.05 6.18 10.58
CA VAL A 139 12.02 5.14 11.62
C VAL A 139 11.22 3.91 11.19
N PHE A 140 10.12 4.06 10.48
CA PHE A 140 9.21 2.95 10.18
C PHE A 140 9.38 2.35 8.78
N ASP A 141 10.00 3.03 7.81
CA ASP A 141 10.19 2.48 6.46
C ASP A 141 11.64 2.04 6.21
N ILE A 142 12.61 2.83 6.71
CA ILE A 142 14.05 2.52 6.53
C ILE A 142 14.53 1.51 7.58
N ASN A 143 14.12 1.67 8.84
CA ASN A 143 14.66 0.87 9.94
C ASN A 143 14.27 -0.63 9.88
N PRO A 144 13.03 -1.04 9.56
CA PRO A 144 12.72 -2.46 9.42
C PRO A 144 13.49 -3.09 8.27
N SER A 145 13.64 -2.37 7.14
CA SER A 145 14.42 -2.80 5.97
C SER A 145 15.90 -3.00 6.30
N PHE A 146 16.44 -2.14 7.16
CA PHE A 146 17.81 -2.26 7.66
C PHE A 146 17.98 -3.43 8.63
N VAL A 147 17.10 -3.56 9.63
CA VAL A 147 17.12 -4.69 10.59
C VAL A 147 16.94 -6.04 9.88
N MET A 148 16.11 -6.08 8.82
CA MET A 148 15.91 -7.28 7.97
C MET A 148 17.18 -7.69 7.20
N SER A 149 18.14 -6.79 7.00
CA SER A 149 19.42 -7.11 6.34
C SER A 149 20.37 -7.89 7.26
N PHE A 150 20.18 -7.81 8.57
CA PHE A 150 21.03 -8.51 9.56
C PHE A 150 20.45 -9.86 10.02
N TYR A 151 19.14 -10.11 9.83
CA TYR A 151 18.44 -11.31 10.33
C TYR A 151 17.60 -12.00 9.25
N PRO A 152 18.15 -12.98 8.51
CA PRO A 152 17.48 -13.62 7.36
C PRO A 152 16.20 -14.40 7.68
N ASN A 153 16.12 -15.03 8.86
CA ASN A 153 14.98 -15.88 9.25
C ASN A 153 13.74 -15.09 9.72
N PHE A 154 13.81 -13.76 9.76
CA PHE A 154 12.71 -12.90 10.18
C PHE A 154 11.66 -12.67 9.06
N TRP A 155 11.98 -13.06 7.82
CA TRP A 155 11.19 -12.79 6.61
C TRP A 155 9.82 -13.48 6.54
N GLU A 156 9.72 -14.74 6.98
CA GLU A 156 8.51 -15.55 6.79
C GLU A 156 7.25 -14.97 7.46
N PRO A 157 7.28 -14.55 8.74
CA PRO A 157 6.12 -13.92 9.36
C PRO A 157 6.02 -12.41 9.08
N MET A 158 7.14 -11.71 8.85
CA MET A 158 7.15 -10.25 8.76
C MET A 158 6.72 -9.71 7.40
N GLY A 159 6.89 -10.47 6.31
CA GLY A 159 6.44 -10.05 4.98
C GLY A 159 4.95 -9.69 4.93
N PRO A 160 4.03 -10.62 5.28
CA PRO A 160 2.60 -10.35 5.35
C PRO A 160 2.25 -9.23 6.34
N ILE A 161 2.89 -9.21 7.52
CA ILE A 161 2.61 -8.22 8.57
C ILE A 161 3.02 -6.81 8.13
N ASN A 162 4.21 -6.64 7.60
CA ASN A 162 4.71 -5.36 7.11
C ASN A 162 3.80 -4.83 5.99
N SER A 163 3.41 -5.71 5.07
CA SER A 163 2.56 -5.31 3.96
C SER A 163 1.11 -5.03 4.40
N PHE A 164 0.60 -5.71 5.44
CA PHE A 164 -0.65 -5.35 6.11
C PHE A 164 -0.60 -3.92 6.68
N PHE A 165 0.42 -3.60 7.46
CA PHE A 165 0.55 -2.25 8.03
C PHE A 165 0.70 -1.17 6.95
N LYS A 166 1.47 -1.45 5.89
CA LYS A 166 1.63 -0.53 4.75
C LYS A 166 0.33 -0.29 3.99
N THR A 167 -0.41 -1.35 3.68
CA THR A 167 -1.70 -1.25 2.98
C THR A 167 -2.75 -0.54 3.82
N MET A 168 -2.80 -0.80 5.13
CA MET A 168 -3.67 -0.11 6.07
C MET A 168 -3.34 1.40 6.15
N GLY A 169 -2.07 1.77 6.26
CA GLY A 169 -1.64 3.17 6.26
C GLY A 169 -2.08 3.93 5.00
N LEU A 170 -1.89 3.29 3.84
CA LEU A 170 -2.37 3.80 2.54
C LEU A 170 -3.89 3.95 2.49
N THR A 171 -4.65 3.00 3.03
CA THR A 171 -6.13 3.11 3.08
C THR A 171 -6.56 4.29 3.94
N VAL A 172 -5.93 4.50 5.10
CA VAL A 172 -6.24 5.62 5.99
C VAL A 172 -5.95 6.95 5.31
N GLU A 173 -4.80 7.07 4.67
CA GLU A 173 -4.42 8.26 3.90
C GLU A 173 -5.43 8.56 2.77
N ALA A 174 -5.78 7.54 1.98
CA ALA A 174 -6.78 7.65 0.92
C ALA A 174 -8.14 8.13 1.46
N PHE A 175 -8.55 7.65 2.64
CA PHE A 175 -9.79 8.05 3.29
C PHE A 175 -9.76 9.51 3.76
N LEU A 176 -8.65 9.95 4.38
CA LEU A 176 -8.47 11.33 4.83
C LEU A 176 -8.53 12.31 3.66
N ILE A 177 -7.89 11.96 2.54
CA ILE A 177 -7.88 12.77 1.32
C ILE A 177 -9.29 12.89 0.74
N ARG A 178 -10.00 11.76 0.61
CA ARG A 178 -11.41 11.76 0.18
C ARG A 178 -12.29 12.67 1.05
N ARG A 179 -12.08 12.66 2.37
CA ARG A 179 -12.81 13.52 3.31
C ARG A 179 -12.45 14.99 3.16
N ASN A 180 -11.16 15.31 2.97
CA ASN A 180 -10.68 16.69 2.79
C ASN A 180 -11.28 17.31 1.53
N LEU A 181 -11.29 16.57 0.42
CA LEU A 181 -11.85 17.05 -0.85
C LEU A 181 -13.35 17.27 -0.79
N LYS A 182 -14.10 16.37 -0.14
CA LYS A 182 -15.55 16.56 0.05
C LYS A 182 -15.83 17.87 0.81
N ARG A 183 -14.99 18.22 1.80
CA ARG A 183 -15.07 19.49 2.51
C ARG A 183 -14.73 20.68 1.61
N GLN A 184 -13.71 20.58 0.75
CA GLN A 184 -13.34 21.67 -0.16
C GLN A 184 -14.43 21.91 -1.22
N ASN A 185 -14.96 20.85 -1.83
CA ASN A 185 -16.08 20.96 -2.78
C ASN A 185 -17.32 21.59 -2.14
N SER A 186 -17.67 21.21 -0.90
CA SER A 186 -18.78 21.82 -0.17
C SER A 186 -18.55 23.31 0.13
N LYS A 187 -17.33 23.71 0.52
CA LYS A 187 -16.97 25.12 0.72
C LYS A 187 -17.03 25.92 -0.58
N GLN A 188 -16.55 25.35 -1.68
CA GLN A 188 -16.59 26.00 -2.99
C GLN A 188 -18.03 26.21 -3.47
N ILE A 189 -18.90 25.21 -3.32
CA ILE A 189 -20.34 25.33 -3.61
C ILE A 189 -21.00 26.42 -2.75
N SER A 190 -20.73 26.43 -1.44
CA SER A 190 -21.26 27.45 -0.53
C SER A 190 -20.82 28.86 -0.93
N ASN A 191 -19.55 29.05 -1.30
CA ASN A 191 -19.03 30.35 -1.73
C ASN A 191 -19.65 30.80 -3.07
N SER A 192 -19.89 29.88 -4.01
CA SER A 192 -20.57 30.21 -5.26
C SER A 192 -22.04 30.57 -5.09
N VAL A 193 -22.76 29.99 -4.11
CA VAL A 193 -24.15 30.37 -3.82
C VAL A 193 -24.23 31.76 -3.17
N VAL A 194 -23.29 32.09 -2.29
CA VAL A 194 -23.24 33.42 -1.63
C VAL A 194 -22.84 34.53 -2.59
N GLN A 195 -22.11 34.26 -3.68
CA GLN A 195 -21.77 35.27 -4.69
C GLN A 195 -22.88 35.52 -5.72
N VAL A 196 -23.94 34.70 -5.75
CA VAL A 196 -25.07 34.81 -6.70
C VAL A 196 -26.34 35.35 -6.02
N ALA A 197 -26.35 35.46 -4.68
CA ALA A 197 -27.41 36.08 -3.89
C ALA A 197 -27.07 37.53 -3.52
#